data_AF-A0A1B6E5W1-F1
#
_entry.id   AF-A0A1B6E5W1-F1
#
_cell.length_a   1.000
_cell.length_b   1.000
_cell.length_c   1.000
_cell.angle_alpha   90.00
_cell.angle_beta   90.00
_cell.angle_gamma   90.00
#
_symmetry.space_group_name_H-M   'P 1'
#
loop_
_entity.id
_entity.type
_entity.pdbx_description
1 polymer ?
#
loop_
_entity_poly.entity_id
_entity_poly.type
_entity_poly.pdbx_seq_one_letter_code
_entity_poly.pdbx_strand_id
1 'polypeptide(L)'
;VPNEKCQSLTKPPNEMRTCNLQPCLIRWWSGPWQICPVTCGETAVRKRTVLCIYDNGQEMALPDSECKDRPRPKDHEPCPDIPSCIIPTQSYKLNITKKSEKPNKLQFTENSRLNKKGIPNGQTSKSKSDRHDKWVKFPWSSCSVSCGFGFKKRTVRCARHKCDLTSKPSNVKRCFNECSTTISSNKD
;
A
#
# COMPACT_ATOMS: atom_id res chain seq x y z
N VAL A 1 -20.11 -51.41 13.50
CA VAL A 1 -21.41 -52.07 13.77
C VAL A 1 -22.27 -51.90 12.53
N PRO A 2 -22.80 -52.98 11.93
CA PRO A 2 -23.70 -52.89 10.79
C PRO A 2 -24.98 -52.12 11.14
N ASN A 3 -25.43 -51.25 10.24
CA ASN A 3 -26.55 -50.32 10.47
C ASN A 3 -27.91 -51.02 10.70
N GLU A 4 -27.98 -52.30 10.34
CA GLU A 4 -29.15 -53.19 10.49
C GLU A 4 -29.56 -53.36 11.96
N LYS A 5 -28.61 -53.33 12.91
CA LYS A 5 -28.90 -53.46 14.34
C LYS A 5 -29.47 -52.20 14.99
N CYS A 6 -29.54 -51.09 14.25
CA CYS A 6 -30.06 -49.81 14.74
C CYS A 6 -31.49 -49.51 14.25
N GLN A 7 -32.08 -50.38 13.43
CA GLN A 7 -33.39 -50.15 12.81
C GLN A 7 -34.56 -50.15 13.81
N SER A 8 -34.40 -50.83 14.93
CA SER A 8 -35.41 -50.96 16.00
C SER A 8 -35.19 -50.02 17.19
N LEU A 9 -34.18 -49.14 17.13
CA LEU A 9 -33.91 -48.14 18.14
C LEU A 9 -34.35 -46.77 17.64
N THR A 10 -35.19 -46.07 18.42
CA THR A 10 -35.55 -44.67 18.12
C THR A 10 -34.28 -43.83 18.09
N LYS A 11 -34.01 -43.20 16.95
CA LYS A 11 -32.86 -42.31 16.77
C LYS A 11 -32.88 -41.27 17.89
N PRO A 12 -31.78 -41.12 18.66
CA PRO A 12 -31.70 -40.07 19.69
C PRO A 12 -31.96 -38.69 19.06
N PRO A 13 -32.51 -37.73 19.82
CA PRO A 13 -32.59 -36.34 19.37
C PRO A 13 -31.22 -35.89 18.85
N ASN A 14 -31.20 -35.16 17.73
CA ASN A 14 -29.97 -34.59 17.21
C ASN A 14 -29.46 -33.53 18.20
N GLU A 15 -28.60 -33.92 19.14
CA GLU A 15 -27.87 -33.00 19.98
C GLU A 15 -26.70 -32.41 19.19
N MET A 16 -26.86 -31.17 18.69
CA MET A 16 -25.72 -30.38 18.23
C MET A 16 -24.94 -29.92 19.46
N ARG A 17 -23.67 -30.32 19.53
CA ARG A 17 -22.71 -29.79 20.51
C ARG A 17 -21.65 -29.00 19.76
N THR A 18 -21.31 -27.83 20.28
CA THR A 18 -20.18 -27.05 19.78
C THR A 18 -18.89 -27.68 20.31
N CYS A 19 -18.02 -28.13 19.42
CA CYS A 19 -16.69 -28.63 19.78
C CYS A 19 -15.65 -27.50 19.71
N ASN A 20 -14.49 -27.68 20.35
CA ASN A 20 -13.39 -26.70 20.44
C ASN A 20 -13.75 -25.41 21.19
N LEU A 21 -14.36 -25.55 22.38
CA LEU A 21 -14.70 -24.43 23.27
C LEU A 21 -13.50 -23.69 23.86
N GLN A 22 -12.27 -24.15 23.60
CA GLN A 22 -11.04 -23.51 24.06
C GLN A 22 -10.48 -22.56 23.00
N PRO A 23 -10.09 -21.31 23.36
CA PRO A 23 -9.42 -20.40 22.44
C PRO A 23 -8.16 -21.05 21.87
N CYS A 24 -8.04 -21.05 20.53
CA CYS A 24 -6.78 -21.45 19.90
C CYS A 24 -5.74 -20.35 20.15
N LEU A 25 -4.86 -20.57 21.13
CA LEU A 25 -3.80 -19.61 21.46
C LEU A 25 -2.90 -19.33 20.25
N ILE A 26 -2.60 -20.33 19.41
CA ILE A 26 -1.84 -20.14 18.15
C ILE A 26 -2.82 -20.23 16.97
N ARG A 27 -2.88 -19.19 16.14
CA ARG A 27 -3.76 -19.15 14.96
C ARG A 27 -3.24 -18.23 13.86
N TRP A 28 -3.73 -18.43 12.64
CA TRP A 28 -3.61 -17.43 11.59
C TRP A 28 -4.50 -16.23 11.90
N TRP A 29 -3.93 -15.04 11.86
CA TRP A 29 -4.63 -13.77 11.85
C TRP A 29 -4.64 -13.21 10.43
N SER A 30 -5.79 -12.70 10.00
CA SER A 30 -5.95 -12.06 8.70
C SER A 30 -6.43 -10.63 8.88
N GLY A 31 -5.63 -9.68 8.40
CA GLY A 31 -5.99 -8.27 8.40
C GLY A 31 -7.01 -7.92 7.31
N PRO A 32 -7.43 -6.64 7.26
CA PRO A 32 -8.30 -6.14 6.21
C PRO A 32 -7.60 -6.17 4.84
N TRP A 33 -8.39 -6.30 3.78
CA TRP A 33 -7.91 -6.13 2.42
C TRP A 33 -7.48 -4.69 2.15
N GLN A 34 -6.33 -4.54 1.50
CA GLN A 34 -5.90 -3.26 0.96
C GLN A 34 -6.84 -2.81 -0.16
N ILE A 35 -6.86 -1.52 -0.42
CA ILE A 35 -7.53 -0.96 -1.59
C ILE A 35 -6.88 -1.47 -2.88
N CYS A 36 -7.64 -1.50 -3.96
CA CYS A 36 -7.12 -1.88 -5.27
C CYS A 36 -6.03 -0.90 -5.73
N PRO A 37 -4.89 -1.41 -6.22
CA PRO A 37 -3.77 -0.56 -6.63
C PRO A 37 -4.06 0.23 -7.92
N VAL A 38 -5.06 -0.20 -8.68
CA VAL A 38 -5.53 0.41 -9.92
C VAL A 38 -7.06 0.52 -9.90
N THR A 39 -7.58 1.43 -10.71
CA THR A 39 -9.03 1.66 -10.88
C THR A 39 -9.60 1.03 -12.14
N CYS A 40 -8.77 0.40 -12.98
CA CYS A 40 -9.19 -0.40 -14.13
C CYS A 40 -8.19 -1.56 -14.33
N GLY A 41 -8.62 -2.63 -14.98
CA GLY A 41 -7.78 -3.74 -15.43
C GLY A 41 -8.16 -5.07 -14.80
N GLU A 42 -8.46 -6.06 -15.64
CA GLU A 42 -9.01 -7.37 -15.24
C GLU A 42 -8.08 -8.21 -14.35
N THR A 43 -6.78 -7.92 -14.39
CA THR A 43 -5.75 -8.68 -13.66
C THR A 43 -5.29 -8.00 -12.38
N ALA A 44 -5.99 -6.96 -11.91
CA ALA A 44 -5.57 -6.28 -10.69
C ALA A 44 -5.81 -7.15 -9.46
N VAL A 45 -4.84 -7.16 -8.55
CA VAL A 45 -4.86 -7.96 -7.32
C VAL A 45 -4.72 -7.03 -6.12
N ARG A 46 -5.59 -7.22 -5.12
CA ARG A 46 -5.45 -6.63 -3.79
C ARG A 46 -4.82 -7.62 -2.81
N LYS A 47 -4.15 -7.08 -1.79
CA LYS A 47 -3.40 -7.88 -0.80
C LYS A 47 -3.93 -7.63 0.61
N ARG A 48 -3.75 -8.59 1.50
CA ARG A 48 -3.92 -8.41 2.95
C ARG A 48 -2.77 -9.02 3.71
N THR A 49 -2.61 -8.58 4.95
CA THR A 49 -1.61 -9.15 5.85
C THR A 49 -2.15 -10.44 6.47
N VAL A 50 -1.36 -11.51 6.42
CA VAL A 50 -1.65 -12.80 7.08
C VAL A 50 -0.45 -13.15 7.96
N LEU A 51 -0.68 -13.27 9.27
CA LEU A 51 0.37 -13.53 10.27
C LEU A 51 -0.02 -14.72 11.13
N CYS A 52 0.96 -15.55 11.49
CA CYS A 52 0.77 -16.47 12.61
C CYS A 52 0.87 -15.67 13.90
N ILE A 53 -0.10 -15.82 14.80
CA ILE A 53 -0.08 -15.11 16.08
C ILE A 53 -0.29 -16.05 17.26
N TYR A 54 0.31 -15.68 18.38
CA TYR A 54 -0.02 -16.19 19.71
C TYR A 54 -0.90 -15.17 20.43
N ASP A 55 -2.02 -15.61 21.00
CA ASP A 55 -2.98 -14.78 21.70
C ASP A 55 -3.26 -15.35 23.09
N ASN A 56 -2.62 -14.75 24.09
CA ASN A 56 -2.84 -15.01 25.52
C ASN A 56 -3.47 -13.80 26.23
N GLY A 57 -4.22 -12.97 25.49
CA GLY A 57 -4.67 -11.65 25.92
C GLY A 57 -3.83 -10.50 25.36
N GLN A 58 -2.64 -10.79 24.80
CA GLN A 58 -1.87 -9.89 23.98
C GLN A 58 -1.46 -10.60 22.68
N GLU A 59 -1.80 -10.01 21.53
CA GLU A 59 -1.46 -10.59 20.23
C GLU A 59 0.02 -10.39 19.92
N MET A 60 0.76 -11.50 19.71
CA MET A 60 2.17 -11.50 19.34
C MET A 60 2.38 -12.23 18.01
N ALA A 61 3.14 -11.62 17.10
CA ALA A 61 3.48 -12.25 15.82
C ALA A 61 4.52 -13.36 16.02
N LEU A 62 4.23 -14.53 15.46
CA LEU A 62 5.08 -15.71 15.44
C LEU A 62 5.56 -16.00 14.00
N PRO A 63 6.62 -16.82 13.84
CA PRO A 63 6.99 -17.37 12.55
C PRO A 63 5.85 -18.21 11.94
N ASP A 64 5.74 -18.19 10.62
CA ASP A 64 4.71 -18.95 9.88
C ASP A 64 4.75 -20.47 10.16
N SER A 65 5.90 -21.01 10.55
CA SER A 65 6.09 -22.43 10.90
C SER A 65 5.21 -22.89 12.06
N GLU A 66 4.87 -22.00 13.00
CA GLU A 66 4.03 -22.33 14.16
C GLU A 66 2.57 -22.57 13.77
N CYS A 67 2.15 -22.07 12.61
CA CYS A 67 0.80 -22.23 12.08
C CYS A 67 0.75 -23.19 10.88
N LYS A 68 1.83 -23.91 10.56
CA LYS A 68 1.94 -24.78 9.38
C LYS A 68 0.87 -25.88 9.30
N ASP A 69 0.43 -26.37 10.46
CA ASP A 69 -0.57 -27.44 10.57
C ASP A 69 -2.00 -26.92 10.38
N ARG A 70 -2.16 -25.62 10.10
CA ARG A 70 -3.45 -24.94 9.93
C ARG A 70 -3.54 -24.35 8.52
N PRO A 71 -4.73 -24.39 7.87
CA PRO A 71 -4.92 -23.77 6.56
C PRO A 71 -4.59 -22.28 6.59
N ARG A 72 -3.60 -21.86 5.79
CA ARG A 72 -3.24 -20.46 5.67
C ARG A 72 -4.31 -19.69 4.89
N PRO A 73 -4.86 -18.59 5.42
CA PRO A 73 -5.76 -17.73 4.68
C PRO A 73 -5.08 -17.14 3.44
N LYS A 74 -5.83 -16.93 2.34
CA LYS A 74 -5.33 -16.24 1.14
C LYS A 74 -4.85 -14.85 1.50
N ASP A 75 -3.68 -14.44 1.03
CA ASP A 75 -3.11 -13.10 1.21
C ASP A 75 -3.24 -12.22 -0.04
N HIS A 76 -3.70 -12.80 -1.15
CA HIS A 76 -3.95 -12.14 -2.44
C HIS A 76 -5.32 -12.52 -2.98
N GLU A 77 -6.02 -11.56 -3.58
CA GLU A 77 -7.23 -11.82 -4.35
C GLU A 77 -7.45 -10.79 -5.47
N PRO A 78 -8.19 -11.14 -6.53
CA PRO A 78 -8.58 -10.18 -7.56
C PRO A 78 -9.35 -9.00 -6.97
N CYS A 79 -9.17 -7.84 -7.60
CA CYS A 79 -9.90 -6.64 -7.25
C CYS A 79 -11.39 -6.78 -7.57
N PRO A 80 -12.29 -6.52 -6.61
CA PRO A 80 -13.72 -6.50 -6.89
C PRO A 80 -14.07 -5.24 -7.69
N ASP A 81 -14.98 -5.40 -8.65
CA ASP A 81 -15.73 -4.31 -9.30
C ASP A 81 -14.88 -3.23 -9.98
N ILE A 82 -13.80 -3.62 -10.66
CA ILE A 82 -13.00 -2.70 -11.49
C ILE A 82 -13.26 -2.92 -12.99
N PRO A 83 -13.47 -1.85 -13.79
CA PRO A 83 -13.71 -1.97 -15.23
C PRO A 83 -12.45 -2.40 -15.98
N SER A 84 -12.59 -2.99 -17.17
CA SER A 84 -11.49 -3.15 -18.10
C SER A 84 -10.92 -1.79 -18.49
N CYS A 85 -9.59 -1.70 -18.63
CA CYS A 85 -8.99 -0.45 -19.06
C CYS A 85 -9.36 -0.19 -20.52
N ILE A 86 -9.92 0.99 -20.79
CA ILE A 86 -10.08 1.47 -22.16
C ILE A 86 -8.69 1.81 -22.68
N ILE A 87 -8.13 0.91 -23.49
CA ILE A 87 -6.93 1.21 -24.26
C ILE A 87 -7.42 1.85 -25.56
N PRO A 88 -7.13 3.14 -25.83
CA PRO A 88 -7.50 3.74 -27.10
C PRO A 88 -6.85 2.95 -28.23
N THR A 89 -7.67 2.39 -29.13
CA THR A 89 -7.23 1.63 -30.31
C THR A 89 -6.54 2.49 -31.38
N GLN A 90 -6.36 3.79 -31.12
CA GLN A 90 -5.57 4.65 -32.00
C GLN A 90 -4.10 4.50 -31.60
N SER A 91 -3.34 3.84 -32.48
CA SER A 91 -1.89 3.96 -32.54
C SER A 91 -1.54 5.44 -32.76
N TYR A 92 -1.47 6.23 -31.69
CA TYR A 92 -0.76 7.49 -31.75
C TYR A 92 0.67 7.11 -32.10
N LYS A 93 1.09 7.45 -33.32
CA LYS A 93 2.52 7.47 -33.65
C LYS A 93 3.14 8.40 -32.63
N LEU A 94 3.82 7.85 -31.62
CA LEU A 94 4.73 8.61 -30.80
C LEU A 94 5.79 9.14 -31.77
N ASN A 95 5.66 10.40 -32.17
CA ASN A 95 6.76 11.13 -32.77
C ASN A 95 7.78 11.34 -31.65
N ILE A 96 8.57 10.29 -31.38
CA ILE A 96 9.76 10.37 -30.55
C ILE A 96 10.76 11.16 -31.38
N THR A 97 10.73 12.48 -31.28
CA THR A 97 11.93 13.25 -31.54
C THR A 97 12.94 12.80 -30.51
N LYS A 98 13.89 11.95 -30.93
CA LYS A 98 15.01 11.49 -30.11
C LYS A 98 15.86 12.71 -29.73
N LYS A 99 15.49 13.42 -28.67
CA LYS A 99 16.46 14.25 -27.95
C LYS A 99 17.17 13.31 -26.98
N SER A 100 18.30 12.78 -27.42
CA SER A 100 19.20 11.99 -26.59
C SER A 100 19.82 12.91 -25.53
N GLU A 101 19.11 13.13 -24.43
CA GLU A 101 19.76 13.57 -23.21
C GLU A 101 20.40 12.35 -22.58
N LYS A 102 21.73 12.29 -22.72
CA LYS A 102 22.60 11.25 -22.16
C LYS A 102 22.22 10.98 -20.70
N PRO A 103 22.24 9.72 -20.22
CA PRO A 103 22.00 9.43 -18.82
C PRO A 103 23.01 10.21 -17.98
N ASN A 104 22.51 11.15 -17.19
CA ASN A 104 23.37 11.94 -16.31
C ASN A 104 23.91 10.97 -15.25
N LYS A 105 25.20 10.63 -15.38
CA LYS A 105 25.93 9.77 -14.46
C LYS A 105 25.86 10.42 -13.08
N LEU A 106 25.08 9.83 -12.17
CA LEU A 106 25.13 10.15 -10.75
C LEU A 106 26.55 9.85 -10.27
N GLN A 107 27.41 10.87 -10.33
CA GLN A 107 28.73 10.86 -9.73
C GLN A 107 28.53 11.10 -8.23
N PHE A 108 28.74 10.05 -7.44
CA PHE A 108 28.97 10.18 -6.01
C PHE A 108 30.34 10.83 -5.84
N THR A 109 30.36 12.13 -5.53
CA THR A 109 31.55 12.78 -4.99
C THR A 109 31.41 12.82 -3.49
N GLU A 110 32.20 11.99 -2.81
CA GLU A 110 32.54 12.22 -1.40
C GLU A 110 33.16 13.60 -1.27
N ASN A 111 32.63 14.44 -0.39
CA ASN A 111 33.33 15.61 0.09
C ASN A 111 33.05 15.80 1.57
N SER A 112 33.90 15.17 2.37
CA SER A 112 34.29 15.68 3.68
C SER A 112 35.02 17.02 3.49
N ARG A 113 34.52 18.11 4.08
CA ARG A 113 35.34 19.10 4.81
C ARG A 113 34.48 20.18 5.47
N LEU A 114 34.83 20.43 6.73
CA LEU A 114 34.39 21.53 7.58
C LEU A 114 34.51 22.89 6.88
N ASN A 115 33.53 23.77 7.11
CA ASN A 115 33.84 25.19 7.21
C ASN A 115 32.96 25.89 8.26
N LYS A 116 33.59 26.27 9.37
CA LYS A 116 33.09 27.17 10.42
C LYS A 116 33.37 28.61 10.00
N LYS A 117 32.33 29.42 9.78
CA LYS A 117 32.26 30.89 9.99
C LYS A 117 30.75 31.20 10.09
N GLY A 118 30.15 31.66 11.20
CA GLY A 118 30.47 32.79 12.06
C GLY A 118 29.39 33.86 11.81
N ILE A 119 28.32 33.89 12.61
CA ILE A 119 27.23 34.90 12.58
C ILE A 119 26.90 35.31 14.03
N PRO A 120 26.68 36.61 14.33
CA PRO A 120 26.87 37.19 15.65
C PRO A 120 25.67 37.05 16.60
N ASN A 121 25.97 37.34 17.87
CA ASN A 121 25.08 37.28 19.02
C ASN A 121 23.83 38.15 18.89
N GLY A 122 22.70 37.59 19.32
CA GLY A 122 21.45 38.30 19.62
C GLY A 122 20.48 37.37 20.34
N GLN A 123 20.38 37.54 21.67
CA GLN A 123 19.55 36.79 22.61
C GLN A 123 18.05 36.88 22.22
N THR A 124 17.24 35.84 22.43
CA THR A 124 16.37 35.79 23.62
C THR A 124 15.72 34.41 23.80
N SER A 125 15.48 34.09 25.06
CA SER A 125 15.01 32.84 25.65
C SER A 125 13.57 32.45 25.24
N LYS A 126 13.30 31.13 25.07
CA LYS A 126 12.27 30.37 25.82
C LYS A 126 11.94 28.98 25.21
N SER A 127 11.67 28.06 26.15
CA SER A 127 11.08 26.72 26.04
C SER A 127 11.95 25.57 25.53
N LYS A 128 12.28 24.67 26.46
CA LYS A 128 12.51 23.25 26.18
C LYS A 128 11.21 22.71 25.54
N SER A 129 11.21 22.51 24.23
CA SER A 129 10.10 21.90 23.50
C SER A 129 10.60 20.60 22.90
N ASP A 130 9.90 19.51 23.22
CA ASP A 130 10.06 18.19 22.62
C ASP A 130 10.12 18.30 21.10
N ARG A 131 11.33 18.18 20.56
CA ARG A 131 11.55 18.19 19.11
C ARG A 131 11.19 16.81 18.55
N HIS A 132 9.90 16.57 18.34
CA HIS A 132 9.47 15.56 17.38
C HIS A 132 10.02 15.93 16.00
N ASP A 133 10.75 15.02 15.37
CA ASP A 133 11.30 15.25 14.05
C ASP A 133 10.17 15.41 13.03
N LYS A 134 10.29 16.38 12.12
CA LYS A 134 9.24 16.73 11.17
C LYS A 134 9.34 15.91 9.89
N TRP A 135 8.19 15.57 9.31
CA TRP A 135 8.12 14.97 7.98
C TRP A 135 8.61 15.94 6.89
N VAL A 136 9.57 15.48 6.10
CA VAL A 136 10.11 16.18 4.93
C VAL A 136 9.37 15.72 3.69
N LYS A 137 8.76 16.66 2.97
CA LYS A 137 8.02 16.42 1.71
C LYS A 137 8.90 16.76 0.53
N PHE A 138 9.14 15.79 -0.35
CA PHE A 138 9.84 16.02 -1.61
C PHE A 138 8.87 16.60 -2.67
N PRO A 139 9.40 17.14 -3.78
CA PRO A 139 8.58 17.55 -4.92
C PRO A 139 7.68 16.43 -5.43
N TRP A 140 6.54 16.81 -5.99
CA TRP A 140 5.67 15.88 -6.70
C TRP A 140 6.29 15.49 -8.03
N SER A 141 6.07 14.25 -8.44
CA SER A 141 6.24 13.82 -9.82
C SER A 141 5.29 14.58 -10.75
N SER A 142 5.55 14.46 -12.06
CA SER A 142 4.53 14.74 -13.08
C SER A 142 3.28 13.89 -12.85
N CYS A 143 2.17 14.33 -13.42
CA CYS A 143 0.93 13.55 -13.41
C CYS A 143 1.15 12.22 -14.13
N SER A 144 0.52 11.15 -13.65
CA SER A 144 0.60 9.82 -14.27
C SER A 144 0.02 9.76 -15.68
N VAL A 145 -0.75 10.78 -16.07
CA VAL A 145 -1.35 10.93 -17.40
C VAL A 145 -0.88 12.24 -18.01
N SER A 146 -0.78 12.29 -19.33
CA SER A 146 -0.52 13.53 -20.08
C SER A 146 -1.78 14.37 -20.22
N CYS A 147 -2.97 13.75 -20.24
CA CYS A 147 -4.27 14.39 -20.34
C CYS A 147 -5.30 13.64 -19.49
N GLY A 148 -6.29 14.34 -18.93
CA GLY A 148 -7.33 13.77 -18.08
C GLY A 148 -6.94 13.62 -16.60
N PHE A 149 -7.68 12.79 -15.88
CA PHE A 149 -7.46 12.55 -14.44
C PHE A 149 -6.34 11.53 -14.20
N GLY A 150 -5.46 11.84 -13.24
CA GLY A 150 -4.40 10.94 -12.82
C GLY A 150 -3.94 11.20 -11.39
N PHE A 151 -2.75 10.69 -11.06
CA PHE A 151 -2.14 10.86 -9.76
C PHE A 151 -0.69 11.31 -9.88
N LYS A 152 -0.26 12.17 -8.96
CA LYS A 152 1.15 12.50 -8.76
C LYS A 152 1.62 11.91 -7.43
N LYS A 153 2.88 11.49 -7.38
CA LYS A 153 3.52 10.86 -6.22
C LYS A 153 4.69 11.70 -5.73
N ARG A 154 4.96 11.70 -4.43
CA ARG A 154 6.15 12.34 -3.85
C ARG A 154 6.77 11.45 -2.80
N THR A 155 8.06 11.61 -2.57
CA THR A 155 8.71 10.98 -1.43
C THR A 155 8.39 11.77 -0.16
N VAL A 156 8.15 11.06 0.95
CA VAL A 156 7.96 11.63 2.28
C VAL A 156 8.91 10.89 3.22
N ARG A 157 9.87 11.61 3.81
CA ARG A 157 10.88 11.03 4.71
C ARG A 157 10.78 11.67 6.08
N CYS A 158 11.08 10.88 7.11
CA CYS A 158 11.26 11.43 8.44
C CYS A 158 12.65 12.06 8.57
N ALA A 159 12.75 13.27 9.13
CA ALA A 159 14.04 13.95 9.25
C ALA A 159 15.04 13.20 10.14
N ARG A 160 14.62 12.63 11.28
CA ARG A 160 15.51 11.86 12.19
C ARG A 160 14.83 10.73 12.96
N HIS A 161 14.10 9.86 12.25
CA HIS A 161 13.44 8.64 12.78
C HIS A 161 12.35 8.81 13.84
N LYS A 162 12.19 9.96 14.52
CA LYS A 162 11.15 10.19 15.55
C LYS A 162 9.90 10.95 15.06
N CYS A 163 9.49 10.74 13.80
CA CYS A 163 8.30 11.39 13.26
C CYS A 163 7.03 10.62 13.64
N ASP A 164 6.02 11.34 14.10
CA ASP A 164 4.70 10.77 14.38
C ASP A 164 4.03 10.26 13.10
N LEU A 165 3.68 8.97 13.07
CA LEU A 165 3.05 8.32 11.92
C LEU A 165 1.65 8.86 11.62
N THR A 166 0.92 9.35 12.63
CA THR A 166 -0.42 9.93 12.44
C THR A 166 -0.35 11.26 11.68
N SER A 167 0.77 11.97 11.83
CA SER A 167 1.06 13.22 11.12
C SER A 167 1.70 13.02 9.74
N LYS A 168 1.86 11.77 9.26
CA LYS A 168 2.53 11.48 7.99
C LYS A 168 1.75 12.07 6.81
N PRO A 169 2.33 13.02 6.06
CA PRO A 169 1.64 13.64 4.95
C PRO A 169 1.48 12.66 3.78
N SER A 170 0.42 12.84 3.00
CA SER A 170 0.16 11.99 1.84
C SER A 170 1.31 12.02 0.82
N ASN A 171 1.65 10.84 0.30
CA ASN A 171 2.62 10.64 -0.77
C ASN A 171 1.97 10.49 -2.15
N VAL A 172 0.63 10.60 -2.24
CA VAL A 172 -0.17 10.53 -3.47
C VAL A 172 -1.21 11.66 -3.46
N LYS A 173 -1.41 12.33 -4.60
CA LYS A 173 -2.46 13.34 -4.80
C LYS A 173 -3.04 13.23 -6.21
N ARG A 174 -4.35 13.45 -6.36
CA ARG A 174 -5.01 13.54 -7.68
C ARG A 174 -4.49 14.75 -8.45
N CYS A 175 -4.31 14.58 -9.76
CA CYS A 175 -4.03 15.65 -10.71
C CYS A 175 -5.01 15.55 -11.88
N PHE A 176 -5.17 16.66 -12.58
CA PHE A 176 -5.93 16.75 -13.82
C PHE A 176 -5.09 17.56 -14.80
N ASN A 177 -4.92 17.03 -16.00
CA ASN A 177 -4.32 17.73 -17.12
C ASN A 177 -5.42 17.97 -18.15
N GLU A 178 -5.59 19.20 -18.60
CA GLU A 178 -6.59 19.53 -19.62
C GLU A 178 -6.29 18.79 -20.93
N CYS A 179 -7.33 18.18 -21.51
CA CYS A 179 -7.25 17.56 -22.84
C CYS A 179 -7.59 18.62 -23.89
N SER A 180 -6.67 18.96 -24.78
CA SER A 180 -7.01 19.81 -25.92
C SER A 180 -7.77 19.00 -26.97
N THR A 181 -9.05 19.29 -27.19
CA THR A 181 -9.82 18.79 -28.32
C THR A 181 -9.76 19.79 -29.47
N THR A 182 -8.66 19.80 -30.24
CA THR A 182 -8.71 20.41 -31.58
C THR A 182 -9.47 19.47 -32.50
N ILE A 183 -10.80 19.62 -32.54
CA ILE A 183 -11.60 19.18 -33.67
C ILE A 183 -11.17 20.09 -34.82
N SER A 184 -10.37 19.58 -35.76
CA SER A 184 -10.21 20.22 -37.06
C SER A 184 -11.57 20.14 -37.73
N SER A 185 -12.38 21.19 -37.61
CA SER A 185 -13.51 21.41 -38.49
C SER A 185 -12.94 21.58 -39.90
N ASN A 186 -12.85 20.49 -40.65
CA ASN A 186 -12.72 20.57 -42.09
C ASN A 186 -14.02 21.22 -42.59
N LYS A 187 -13.97 22.55 -42.78
CA LYS A 187 -14.72 23.19 -43.84
C LYS A 187 -14.09 22.70 -45.14
N ASP A 188 -14.88 22.01 -45.95
CA ASP A 188 -15.00 22.23 -47.39
C ASP A 188 -16.35 21.66 -47.84
#